data_AF-A0A8X8WM06-F1
#
_entry.id   AF-A0A8X8WM06-F1
#
_cell.length_a   1.000
_cell.length_b   1.000
_cell.length_c   1.000
_cell.angle_alpha   90.00
_cell.angle_beta   90.00
_cell.angle_gamma   90.00
#
_symmetry.space_group_name_H-M   'P 1'
#
loop_
_entity.id
_entity.type
_entity.pdbx_description
1 polymer ?
#
loop_
_entity_poly.entity_id
_entity_poly.type
_entity_poly.pdbx_seq_one_letter_code
_entity_poly.pdbx_strand_id
1 'polypeptide(L)'
;MTLLIAFCDYTGNCIKDVVSAPRPQTPPVRRITATKDEEDNAMEYGFPSSHTLNTVCLSGYLLHYILDYSESNDLYIRVAGIILACLVVGLIGFGRIYLGMHSLIDIIGGLALGLGILAIWLSVSEYIDNFVVSGQNVVSFWAALCFLLLFAYPTPEVPTPSFEYHTAFNGVSLGIVSAAFLFLV
;
A
#
# COMPACT_ATOMS: atom_id res chain seq x y z
N MET A 1 2.99 -5.60 -9.43
CA MET A 1 3.48 -5.01 -8.15
C MET A 1 3.18 -3.53 -7.99
N THR A 2 3.53 -2.66 -8.95
CA THR A 2 3.32 -1.20 -8.81
C THR A 2 1.85 -0.82 -8.65
N LEU A 3 0.96 -1.42 -9.46
CA LEU A 3 -0.49 -1.22 -9.34
C LEU A 3 -1.05 -1.67 -7.98
N LEU A 4 -0.50 -2.75 -7.41
CA LEU A 4 -0.87 -3.22 -6.06
C LEU A 4 -0.54 -2.15 -5.02
N ILE A 5 0.69 -1.62 -5.04
CA ILE A 5 1.12 -0.61 -4.06
C ILE A 5 0.31 0.68 -4.22
N ALA A 6 0.04 1.13 -5.45
CA ALA A 6 -0.82 2.28 -5.69
C ALA A 6 -2.24 2.07 -5.11
N PHE A 7 -2.83 0.88 -5.29
CA PHE A 7 -4.13 0.54 -4.73
C PHE A 7 -4.12 0.46 -3.20
N CYS A 8 -3.05 -0.10 -2.63
CA CYS A 8 -2.82 -0.15 -1.18
C CYS A 8 -2.75 1.24 -0.56
N ASP A 9 -1.95 2.14 -1.15
CA ASP A 9 -1.79 3.51 -0.68
C ASP A 9 -3.09 4.30 -0.83
N TYR A 10 -3.80 4.15 -1.94
CA TYR A 10 -5.12 4.75 -2.13
C TYR A 10 -6.09 4.35 -1.03
N THR A 11 -6.25 3.04 -0.83
CA THR A 11 -7.21 2.50 0.14
C THR A 11 -6.81 2.86 1.57
N GLY A 12 -5.52 2.74 1.89
CA GLY A 12 -4.97 3.09 3.20
C GLY A 12 -5.18 4.55 3.55
N ASN A 13 -4.90 5.46 2.63
CA ASN A 13 -5.08 6.90 2.85
C ASN A 13 -6.57 7.29 2.89
N CYS A 14 -7.43 6.70 2.05
CA CYS A 14 -8.87 6.88 2.17
C CYS A 14 -9.39 6.49 3.57
N ILE A 15 -8.95 5.34 4.10
CA ILE A 15 -9.36 4.89 5.44
C ILE A 15 -8.80 5.83 6.52
N LYS A 16 -7.57 6.32 6.39
CA LYS A 16 -7.00 7.31 7.32
C LYS A 16 -7.87 8.55 7.42
N ASP A 17 -8.27 9.11 6.29
CA ASP A 17 -9.07 10.34 6.23
C ASP A 17 -10.54 10.13 6.63
N VAL A 18 -11.06 8.90 6.49
CA VAL A 18 -12.40 8.55 6.98
C VAL A 18 -12.43 8.30 8.49
N VAL A 19 -11.42 7.61 9.02
CA VAL A 19 -11.36 7.24 10.45
C VAL A 19 -10.86 8.40 11.30
N SER A 20 -10.04 9.30 10.74
CA SER A 20 -9.47 10.48 11.39
C SER A 20 -8.87 10.19 12.77
N ALA A 21 -8.30 8.99 12.96
CA ALA A 21 -7.80 8.57 14.26
C ALA A 21 -6.59 9.42 14.67
N PRO A 22 -6.65 10.09 15.84
CA PRO A 22 -5.55 10.90 16.31
C PRO A 22 -4.34 10.03 16.63
N ARG A 23 -3.14 10.48 16.24
CA ARG A 23 -1.88 9.84 16.63
C ARG A 23 -1.66 9.87 18.15
N PRO A 24 -0.86 8.94 18.69
CA PRO A 24 -0.53 8.94 20.12
C PRO A 24 -0.03 10.32 20.58
N GLN A 25 -0.59 10.77 21.71
CA GLN A 25 -0.35 12.10 22.26
C GLN A 25 1.09 12.21 22.78
N THR A 26 1.71 13.35 22.49
CA THR A 26 2.97 13.79 23.08
C THR A 26 2.60 14.79 24.17
N PRO A 27 2.85 14.55 25.49
CA PRO A 27 3.59 13.46 26.16
C PRO A 27 2.71 12.24 26.51
N PRO A 28 3.24 10.98 26.54
CA PRO A 28 4.50 10.54 27.18
C PRO A 28 5.58 9.91 26.26
N VAL A 29 5.36 9.81 24.95
CA VAL A 29 6.37 9.27 24.00
C VAL A 29 6.92 10.40 23.14
N ARG A 30 8.23 10.67 23.20
CA ARG A 30 8.89 11.69 22.37
C ARG A 30 9.01 11.18 20.94
N ARG A 31 8.39 11.88 19.98
CA ARG A 31 8.56 11.59 18.55
C ARG A 31 10.02 11.84 18.16
N ILE A 32 10.63 10.84 17.53
CA ILE A 32 11.97 10.93 16.98
C ILE A 32 11.78 11.04 15.47
N THR A 33 11.66 12.27 14.97
CA THR A 33 11.63 12.57 13.53
C THR A 33 13.03 13.03 13.12
N ALA A 34 13.70 12.24 12.28
CA ALA A 34 15.05 12.50 11.81
C ALA A 34 15.08 13.24 10.45
N THR A 35 14.02 13.14 9.66
CA THR A 35 13.90 13.73 8.32
C THR A 35 12.64 14.59 8.16
N LYS A 36 12.67 15.52 7.20
CA LYS A 36 11.51 16.38 6.88
C LYS A 36 10.30 15.57 6.41
N ASP A 37 10.54 14.50 5.65
CA ASP A 37 9.48 13.58 5.22
C ASP A 37 8.80 12.91 6.42
N GLU A 38 9.52 12.62 7.51
CA GLU A 38 8.92 12.06 8.73
C GLU A 38 8.08 13.07 9.51
N GLU A 39 8.40 14.36 9.38
CA GLU A 39 7.62 15.47 9.94
C GLU A 39 6.31 15.68 9.18
N ASP A 40 6.36 15.68 7.83
CA ASP A 40 5.15 15.76 6.99
C ASP A 40 4.28 14.52 7.16
N ASN A 41 4.89 13.33 7.21
CA ASN A 41 4.20 12.10 7.54
C ASN A 41 3.64 12.10 8.98
N ALA A 42 4.11 12.97 9.89
CA ALA A 42 3.57 13.10 11.24
C ALA A 42 2.23 13.87 11.29
N MET A 43 1.91 14.59 10.23
CA MET A 43 0.65 15.34 10.08
C MET A 43 -0.52 14.44 9.64
N GLU A 44 -0.24 13.25 9.08
CA GLU A 44 -1.28 12.30 8.70
C GLU A 44 -1.89 11.56 9.90
N TYR A 45 -3.11 11.05 9.75
CA TYR A 45 -3.76 10.25 10.78
C TYR A 45 -3.00 8.94 11.09
N GLY A 46 -3.22 8.42 12.31
CA GLY A 46 -2.47 7.28 12.85
C GLY A 46 -2.96 5.91 12.38
N PHE A 47 -4.25 5.78 12.11
CA PHE A 47 -4.89 4.50 11.78
C PHE A 47 -5.39 4.48 10.33
N PRO A 48 -5.11 3.44 9.52
CA PRO A 48 -4.14 2.36 9.73
C PRO A 48 -2.69 2.79 9.39
N SER A 49 -1.70 2.00 9.83
CA SER A 49 -0.31 2.18 9.44
C SER A 49 -0.07 1.81 7.97
N SER A 50 0.10 2.80 7.09
CA SER A 50 0.44 2.58 5.66
C SER A 50 1.75 1.82 5.49
N HIS A 51 2.76 2.05 6.34
CA HIS A 51 4.02 1.32 6.27
C HIS A 51 3.84 -0.17 6.57
N THR A 52 3.02 -0.52 7.56
CA THR A 52 2.72 -1.91 7.88
C THR A 52 1.89 -2.54 6.74
N LEU A 53 0.86 -1.83 6.26
CA LEU A 53 0.01 -2.28 5.16
C LEU A 53 0.80 -2.56 3.88
N ASN A 54 1.63 -1.60 3.45
CA ASN A 54 2.44 -1.74 2.24
C ASN A 54 3.49 -2.84 2.36
N THR A 55 4.11 -2.96 3.52
CA THR A 55 5.08 -4.04 3.77
C THR A 55 4.42 -5.40 3.61
N VAL A 56 3.25 -5.60 4.23
CA VAL A 56 2.49 -6.86 4.14
C VAL A 56 2.16 -7.19 2.69
N CYS A 57 1.63 -6.22 1.95
CA CYS A 57 1.25 -6.41 0.55
C CYS A 57 2.47 -6.71 -0.33
N LEU A 58 3.56 -5.97 -0.15
CA LEU A 58 4.80 -6.15 -0.91
C LEU A 58 5.44 -7.51 -0.61
N SER A 59 5.66 -7.84 0.67
CA SER A 59 6.31 -9.09 1.07
C SER A 59 5.44 -10.30 0.74
N GLY A 60 4.12 -10.18 0.92
CA GLY A 60 3.19 -11.26 0.64
C GLY A 60 3.07 -11.55 -0.85
N TYR A 61 2.95 -10.50 -1.68
CA TYR A 61 2.91 -10.66 -3.13
C TYR A 61 4.23 -11.21 -3.68
N LEU A 62 5.38 -10.70 -3.18
CA LEU A 62 6.68 -11.20 -3.60
C LEU A 62 6.87 -12.67 -3.22
N LEU A 63 6.44 -13.08 -2.02
CA LEU A 63 6.47 -14.46 -1.58
C LEU A 63 5.61 -15.34 -2.50
N HIS A 64 4.38 -14.92 -2.83
CA HIS A 64 3.52 -15.63 -3.77
C HIS A 64 4.18 -15.80 -5.13
N TYR A 65 4.75 -14.72 -5.68
CA TYR A 65 5.43 -14.74 -6.97
C TYR A 65 6.64 -15.69 -7.00
N ILE A 66 7.45 -15.69 -5.92
CA ILE A 66 8.59 -16.62 -5.79
C ILE A 66 8.10 -18.07 -5.74
N LEU A 67 7.00 -18.34 -5.03
CA LEU A 67 6.46 -19.70 -4.90
C LEU A 67 5.84 -20.22 -6.19
N ASP A 68 5.17 -19.36 -6.96
CA ASP A 68 4.61 -19.76 -8.25
C ASP A 68 5.69 -20.02 -9.30
N TYR A 69 6.75 -19.21 -9.32
CA TYR A 69 7.84 -19.34 -10.30
C TYR A 69 8.86 -20.42 -9.94
N SER A 70 9.01 -20.71 -8.65
CA SER A 70 9.86 -21.79 -8.16
C SER A 70 9.12 -23.11 -8.32
N GLU A 71 9.30 -23.78 -9.47
CA GLU A 71 8.77 -25.13 -9.77
C GLU A 71 9.09 -26.17 -8.68
N SER A 72 10.05 -25.89 -7.78
CA SER A 72 10.31 -26.67 -6.58
C SER A 72 9.26 -26.39 -5.49
N ASN A 73 8.33 -27.34 -5.32
CA ASN A 73 7.39 -27.39 -4.19
C ASN A 73 8.07 -27.80 -2.87
N ASP A 74 9.30 -27.33 -2.64
CA ASP A 74 10.06 -27.64 -1.44
C ASP A 74 9.45 -26.90 -0.26
N LEU A 75 8.86 -27.68 0.67
CA LEU A 75 8.25 -27.17 1.89
C LEU A 75 9.20 -26.24 2.66
N TYR A 76 10.50 -26.51 2.61
CA TYR A 76 11.54 -25.69 3.24
C TYR A 76 11.60 -24.26 2.69
N ILE A 77 11.51 -24.09 1.38
CA ILE A 77 11.54 -22.77 0.73
C ILE A 77 10.29 -21.98 1.11
N ARG A 78 9.13 -22.65 1.10
CA ARG A 78 7.86 -22.04 1.50
C ARG A 78 7.86 -21.58 2.96
N VAL A 79 8.30 -22.45 3.87
CA VAL A 79 8.39 -22.12 5.30
C VAL A 79 9.40 -21.00 5.54
N ALA A 80 10.57 -21.06 4.91
CA ALA A 80 11.59 -20.01 5.02
C ALA A 80 11.08 -18.65 4.52
N GLY A 81 10.37 -18.64 3.39
CA GLY A 81 9.78 -17.43 2.81
C GLY A 81 8.71 -16.81 3.71
N ILE A 82 7.83 -17.64 4.30
CA ILE A 82 6.82 -17.16 5.27
C ILE A 82 7.50 -16.57 6.51
N ILE A 83 8.50 -17.26 7.07
CA ILE A 83 9.25 -16.77 8.25
C ILE A 83 9.90 -15.43 7.94
N LEU A 84 10.54 -15.30 6.77
CA LEU A 84 11.18 -14.06 6.35
C LEU A 84 10.16 -12.91 6.19
N ALA A 85 9.03 -13.17 5.54
CA ALA A 85 7.97 -12.17 5.39
C ALA A 85 7.43 -11.71 6.76
N CYS A 86 7.14 -12.64 7.66
CA CYS A 86 6.71 -12.34 9.03
C CYS A 86 7.77 -11.52 9.80
N LEU A 87 9.05 -11.85 9.64
CA LEU A 87 10.15 -11.13 10.28
C LEU A 87 10.24 -9.69 9.78
N VAL A 88 10.18 -9.47 8.46
CA VAL A 88 10.23 -8.13 7.85
C VAL A 88 9.04 -7.28 8.30
N VAL A 89 7.83 -7.83 8.24
CA VAL A 89 6.61 -7.16 8.70
C VAL A 89 6.70 -6.83 10.19
N GLY A 90 7.19 -7.76 11.02
CA GLY A 90 7.40 -7.56 12.44
C GLY A 90 8.39 -6.43 12.73
N LEU A 91 9.57 -6.45 12.10
CA LEU A 91 10.60 -5.41 12.28
C LEU A 91 10.09 -4.02 11.92
N ILE A 92 9.34 -3.89 10.81
CA ILE A 92 8.76 -2.61 10.40
C ILE A 92 7.69 -2.15 11.38
N GLY A 93 6.82 -3.07 11.85
CA GLY A 93 5.86 -2.78 12.91
C GLY A 93 6.54 -2.26 14.18
N PHE A 94 7.55 -2.97 14.68
CA PHE A 94 8.32 -2.56 15.85
C PHE A 94 9.02 -1.21 15.65
N GLY A 95 9.58 -0.95 14.46
CA GLY A 95 10.18 0.34 14.13
C GLY A 95 9.19 1.51 14.25
N ARG A 96 7.92 1.30 13.85
CA ARG A 96 6.88 2.34 13.94
C ARG A 96 6.43 2.62 15.37
N ILE A 97 6.42 1.60 16.24
CA ILE A 97 6.19 1.77 17.68
C ILE A 97 7.38 2.50 18.31
N TYR A 98 8.61 2.10 17.96
CA TYR A 98 9.84 2.67 18.49
C TYR A 98 9.96 4.17 18.22
N LEU A 99 9.57 4.60 17.02
CA LEU A 99 9.53 6.03 16.64
C LEU A 99 8.40 6.81 17.32
N GLY A 100 7.48 6.14 18.02
CA GLY A 100 6.31 6.75 18.67
C GLY A 100 5.26 7.26 17.68
N MET A 101 5.27 6.75 16.45
CA MET A 101 4.42 7.24 15.35
C MET A 101 3.06 6.54 15.28
N HIS A 102 3.00 5.28 15.74
CA HIS A 102 1.80 4.45 15.69
C HIS A 102 1.61 3.65 16.98
N SER A 103 0.35 3.44 17.35
CA SER A 103 -0.06 2.52 18.41
C SER A 103 -0.05 1.06 17.91
N LEU A 104 -0.09 0.11 18.84
CA LEU A 104 -0.26 -1.32 18.51
C LEU A 104 -1.52 -1.58 17.68
N ILE A 105 -2.58 -0.82 17.94
CA ILE A 105 -3.87 -0.92 17.23
C ILE A 105 -3.71 -0.54 15.76
N ASP A 106 -2.91 0.50 15.47
CA ASP A 106 -2.66 0.97 14.10
C ASP A 106 -1.90 -0.07 13.26
N ILE A 107 -1.01 -0.82 13.91
CA ILE A 107 -0.25 -1.91 13.30
C ILE A 107 -1.15 -3.11 13.05
N ILE A 108 -1.99 -3.49 14.02
CA ILE A 108 -2.96 -4.58 13.83
C ILE A 108 -3.96 -4.23 12.73
N GLY A 109 -4.44 -2.98 12.68
CA GLY A 109 -5.29 -2.48 11.61
C GLY A 109 -4.61 -2.52 10.25
N GLY A 110 -3.35 -2.07 10.17
CA GLY A 110 -2.54 -2.15 8.95
C GLY A 110 -2.29 -3.60 8.50
N LEU A 111 -2.08 -4.53 9.43
CA LEU A 111 -1.95 -5.97 9.13
C LEU A 111 -3.24 -6.55 8.56
N ALA A 112 -4.37 -6.31 9.22
CA ALA A 112 -5.66 -6.85 8.81
C ALA A 112 -6.07 -6.31 7.43
N LEU A 113 -5.94 -5.00 7.23
CA LEU A 113 -6.24 -4.37 5.93
C LEU A 113 -5.25 -4.81 4.85
N GLY A 114 -3.96 -4.89 5.15
CA GLY A 114 -2.94 -5.36 4.20
C GLY A 114 -3.19 -6.80 3.75
N LEU A 115 -3.53 -7.71 4.67
CA LEU A 115 -3.87 -9.09 4.33
C LEU A 115 -5.16 -9.18 3.52
N GLY A 116 -6.17 -8.37 3.84
CA GLY A 116 -7.43 -8.30 3.09
C GLY A 116 -7.21 -7.82 1.65
N ILE A 117 -6.45 -6.74 1.47
CA ILE A 117 -6.10 -6.20 0.16
C ILE A 117 -5.27 -7.20 -0.63
N LEU A 118 -4.27 -7.84 0.00
CA LEU A 118 -3.45 -8.85 -0.65
C LEU A 118 -4.30 -10.04 -1.14
N ALA A 119 -5.23 -10.56 -0.33
CA ALA A 119 -6.08 -11.68 -0.72
C ALA A 119 -6.99 -11.33 -1.92
N ILE A 120 -7.58 -10.13 -1.91
CA ILE A 120 -8.38 -9.62 -3.03
C ILE A 120 -7.48 -9.46 -4.26
N TRP A 121 -6.28 -8.88 -4.09
CA TRP A 121 -5.37 -8.63 -5.19
C TRP A 121 -4.90 -9.91 -5.86
N LEU A 122 -4.52 -10.94 -5.10
CA LEU A 122 -4.12 -12.24 -5.66
C LEU A 122 -5.25 -12.90 -6.46
N SER A 123 -6.52 -12.64 -6.11
CA SER A 123 -7.68 -13.16 -6.84
C SER A 123 -7.94 -12.40 -8.15
N VAL A 124 -7.54 -11.12 -8.22
CA VAL A 124 -7.89 -10.20 -9.30
C VAL A 124 -6.69 -9.89 -10.22
N SER A 125 -5.45 -10.15 -9.77
CA SER A 125 -4.23 -9.76 -10.47
C SER A 125 -4.14 -10.30 -11.89
N GLU A 126 -4.50 -11.58 -12.09
CA GLU A 126 -4.48 -12.19 -13.44
C GLU A 126 -5.48 -11.52 -14.38
N TYR A 127 -6.66 -11.11 -13.89
CA TYR A 127 -7.65 -10.41 -14.70
C TYR A 127 -7.19 -9.01 -15.08
N ILE A 128 -6.54 -8.30 -14.14
CA ILE A 128 -5.98 -6.97 -14.40
C ILE A 128 -4.85 -7.09 -15.42
N ASP A 129 -3.93 -8.04 -15.24
CA ASP A 129 -2.80 -8.21 -16.14
C ASP A 129 -3.27 -8.57 -17.57
N ASN A 130 -4.23 -9.49 -17.69
CA ASN A 130 -4.84 -9.83 -18.97
C ASN A 130 -5.56 -8.63 -19.61
N PHE A 131 -6.27 -7.82 -18.81
CA PHE A 131 -6.92 -6.61 -19.30
C PHE A 131 -5.91 -5.56 -19.76
N VAL A 132 -4.80 -5.38 -19.05
CA VAL A 132 -3.76 -4.41 -19.42
C VAL A 132 -3.04 -4.83 -20.69
N VAL A 133 -2.76 -6.13 -20.86
CA VAL A 133 -2.02 -6.66 -22.02
C VAL A 133 -2.89 -6.82 -23.26
N SER A 134 -4.12 -7.33 -23.11
CA SER A 134 -4.96 -7.76 -24.24
C SER A 134 -6.24 -6.91 -24.42
N GLY A 135 -6.53 -6.01 -23.49
CA GLY A 135 -7.74 -5.20 -23.51
C GLY A 135 -7.74 -4.15 -24.63
N GLN A 136 -8.93 -3.78 -25.09
CA GLN A 136 -9.12 -2.62 -25.96
C GLN A 136 -9.44 -1.39 -25.10
N ASN A 137 -8.93 -0.22 -25.50
CA ASN A 137 -9.15 1.07 -24.83
C ASN A 137 -8.67 1.14 -23.36
N VAL A 138 -7.65 0.36 -23.01
CA VAL A 138 -7.07 0.29 -21.65
C VAL A 138 -6.69 1.68 -21.14
N VAL A 139 -6.00 2.48 -21.95
CA VAL A 139 -5.53 3.82 -21.57
C VAL A 139 -6.70 4.76 -21.24
N SER A 140 -7.75 4.76 -22.07
CA SER A 140 -8.94 5.59 -21.86
C SER A 140 -9.71 5.18 -20.59
N PHE A 141 -9.83 3.88 -20.34
CA PHE A 141 -10.44 3.35 -19.12
C PHE A 141 -9.66 3.78 -17.86
N TRP A 142 -8.34 3.59 -17.87
CA TRP A 142 -7.49 3.97 -16.73
C TRP A 142 -7.42 5.48 -16.52
N ALA A 143 -7.46 6.28 -17.58
CA ALA A 143 -7.58 7.74 -17.47
C ALA A 143 -8.89 8.14 -16.80
N ALA A 144 -10.02 7.59 -17.24
CA ALA A 144 -11.32 7.84 -16.63
C ALA A 144 -11.35 7.40 -15.15
N LEU A 145 -10.73 6.26 -14.83
CA LEU A 145 -10.60 5.78 -13.46
C LEU A 145 -9.76 6.74 -12.60
N CYS A 146 -8.61 7.21 -13.07
CA CYS A 146 -7.79 8.18 -12.34
C CYS A 146 -8.56 9.48 -12.07
N PHE A 147 -9.28 9.99 -13.07
CA PHE A 147 -10.15 11.16 -12.88
C PHE A 147 -11.23 10.89 -11.83
N LEU A 148 -11.90 9.76 -11.89
CA LEU A 148 -12.93 9.39 -10.92
C LEU A 148 -12.35 9.29 -9.51
N LEU A 149 -11.19 8.64 -9.34
CA LEU A 149 -10.54 8.48 -8.04
C LEU A 149 -10.12 9.83 -7.44
N LEU A 150 -9.68 10.79 -8.27
CA LEU A 150 -9.39 12.16 -7.83
C LEU A 150 -10.64 12.87 -7.30
N PHE A 151 -11.79 12.68 -7.94
CA PHE A 151 -13.07 13.26 -7.48
C PHE A 151 -13.68 12.52 -6.29
N ALA A 152 -13.51 11.20 -6.24
CA ALA A 152 -14.06 10.35 -5.18
C ALA A 152 -13.24 10.39 -3.89
N TYR A 153 -12.07 11.05 -3.90
CA TYR A 153 -11.22 11.13 -2.72
C TYR A 153 -11.93 11.93 -1.60
N PRO A 154 -12.03 11.37 -0.39
CA PRO A 154 -12.68 12.05 0.72
C PRO A 154 -11.94 13.35 1.07
N THR A 155 -12.68 14.42 1.33
CA THR A 155 -12.09 15.67 1.82
C THR A 155 -11.69 15.48 3.29
N PRO A 156 -10.40 15.56 3.64
CA PRO A 156 -9.96 15.37 5.02
C PRO A 156 -10.42 16.54 5.90
N GLU A 157 -10.62 16.26 7.19
CA GLU A 157 -11.08 17.25 8.18
C GLU A 157 -9.99 18.31 8.47
N VAL A 158 -8.72 17.93 8.31
CA VAL A 158 -7.53 18.78 8.43
C VAL A 158 -6.71 18.66 7.14
N PRO A 159 -6.09 19.73 6.60
CA PRO A 159 -5.24 19.61 5.42
C PRO A 159 -4.07 18.66 5.68
N THR A 160 -4.06 17.53 4.98
CA THR A 160 -3.01 16.52 4.96
C THR A 160 -2.35 16.45 3.58
N PRO A 161 -1.07 16.04 3.48
CA PRO A 161 -0.39 15.84 2.19
C PRO A 161 -0.94 14.63 1.40
N SER A 162 -1.91 13.89 1.95
CA SER A 162 -2.43 12.63 1.41
C SER A 162 -3.06 12.76 0.01
N PHE A 163 -3.64 13.91 -0.31
CA PHE A 163 -4.15 14.21 -1.66
C PHE A 163 -3.03 14.32 -2.71
N GLU A 164 -1.90 14.93 -2.35
CA GLU A 164 -0.74 15.06 -3.25
C GLU A 164 -0.13 13.70 -3.55
N TYR A 165 0.05 12.87 -2.51
CA TYR A 165 0.52 11.49 -2.67
C TYR A 165 -0.40 10.68 -3.58
N HIS A 166 -1.71 10.75 -3.36
CA HIS A 166 -2.68 10.07 -4.22
C HIS A 166 -2.59 10.52 -5.69
N THR A 167 -2.46 11.83 -5.93
CA THR A 167 -2.32 12.38 -7.28
C THR A 167 -1.05 11.86 -7.97
N ALA A 168 0.06 11.81 -7.23
CA ALA A 168 1.31 11.24 -7.73
C ALA A 168 1.17 9.75 -8.07
N PHE A 169 0.54 8.96 -7.20
CA PHE A 169 0.33 7.52 -7.44
C PHE A 169 -0.57 7.24 -8.66
N ASN A 170 -1.65 8.00 -8.83
CA ASN A 170 -2.50 7.89 -10.03
C ASN A 170 -1.73 8.24 -11.32
N GLY A 171 -0.86 9.25 -11.26
CA GLY A 171 0.02 9.60 -12.37
C GLY A 171 0.97 8.45 -12.73
N VAL A 172 1.59 7.81 -11.72
CA VAL A 172 2.45 6.65 -11.92
C VAL A 172 1.68 5.46 -12.49
N SER A 173 0.49 5.15 -11.98
CA SER A 173 -0.32 4.03 -12.51
C SER A 173 -0.72 4.26 -13.97
N LEU A 174 -1.14 5.47 -14.32
CA LEU A 174 -1.49 5.82 -15.70
C LEU A 174 -0.27 5.78 -16.62
N GLY A 175 0.89 6.24 -16.14
CA GLY A 175 2.16 6.16 -16.87
C GLY A 175 2.57 4.72 -17.20
N ILE A 176 2.44 3.80 -16.24
CA ILE A 176 2.77 2.39 -16.45
C ILE A 176 1.81 1.74 -17.45
N VAL A 177 0.52 2.00 -17.31
CA VAL A 177 -0.50 1.44 -18.22
C VAL A 177 -0.32 1.96 -19.64
N SER A 178 -0.10 3.26 -19.81
CA SER A 178 0.13 3.86 -21.14
C SER A 178 1.42 3.37 -21.78
N ALA A 179 2.50 3.23 -21.00
CA ALA A 179 3.74 2.62 -21.48
C ALA A 179 3.52 1.16 -21.93
N ALA A 180 2.87 0.33 -21.11
CA ALA A 180 2.58 -1.05 -21.45
C ALA A 180 1.79 -1.17 -22.76
N PHE A 181 0.77 -0.33 -22.95
CA PHE A 181 0.00 -0.29 -24.20
C PHE A 181 0.87 0.10 -25.40
N LEU A 182 1.74 1.09 -25.26
CA LEU A 182 2.58 1.59 -26.36
C LEU A 182 3.71 0.62 -26.77
N PHE A 183 4.17 -0.24 -25.85
CA PHE A 183 5.20 -1.25 -26.14
C PHE A 183 4.64 -2.59 -26.63
N LEU A 184 3.35 -2.85 -26.44
CA LEU A 184 2.69 -4.09 -26.84
C LEU A 184 1.95 -3.99 -28.20
N VAL A 185 1.77 -2.78 -28.73
CA VAL A 185 1.18 -2.48 -30.05
C VAL A 185 2.27 -2.09 -31.04
#